data_AF-A0A0S7WL22-F1
#
_entry.id   AF-A0A0S7WL22-F1
#
_cell.length_a   1.000
_cell.length_b   1.000
_cell.length_c   1.000
_cell.angle_alpha   90.00
_cell.angle_beta   90.00
_cell.angle_gamma   90.00
#
_symmetry.space_group_name_H-M   'P 1'
#
loop_
_entity.id
_entity.type
_entity.pdbx_description
1 polymer ?
#
loop_
_entity_poly.entity_id
_entity_poly.type
_entity_poly.pdbx_seq_one_letter_code
_entity_poly.pdbx_strand_id
1 'polypeptide(L)'
;MIELESIDCSNYEGDEIPRIIESRIGGNDIADKIVRLKVVNLPASSYRSLPLGEIRKMTESALYFDLKIERIVESGITGAETAAIGKLSREFSDYLERQKVRGADK
;
A
#
# COMPACT_ATOMS: atom_id res chain seq x y z
N MET A 1 -19.21 -12.24 1.26
CA MET A 1 -17.94 -11.51 1.38
C MET A 1 -17.17 -12.14 2.52
N ILE A 2 -15.90 -12.51 2.31
CA ILE A 2 -15.03 -13.10 3.33
C ILE A 2 -13.84 -12.18 3.59
N GLU A 3 -13.43 -12.13 4.86
CA GLU A 3 -12.25 -11.42 5.32
C GLU A 3 -11.20 -12.48 5.64
N LEU A 4 -10.10 -12.50 4.89
CA LEU A 4 -8.96 -13.35 5.25
C LEU A 4 -8.28 -12.76 6.48
N GLU A 5 -7.69 -13.64 7.28
CA GLU A 5 -6.86 -13.20 8.39
C GLU A 5 -5.79 -12.21 7.89
N SER A 6 -5.49 -11.19 8.69
CA SER A 6 -4.45 -10.22 8.35
C SER A 6 -3.06 -10.86 8.41
N ILE A 7 -2.14 -10.35 7.61
CA ILE A 7 -0.71 -10.72 7.65
C ILE A 7 0.04 -9.55 8.27
N ASP A 8 0.72 -9.79 9.40
CA ASP A 8 1.65 -8.82 10.00
C ASP A 8 3.07 -9.11 9.51
N CYS A 9 3.65 -8.18 8.76
CA CYS A 9 4.98 -8.30 8.18
C CYS A 9 6.12 -7.91 9.12
N SER A 10 5.85 -7.56 10.38
CA SER A 10 6.88 -7.11 11.33
C SER A 10 8.01 -8.12 11.57
N ASN A 11 7.74 -9.41 11.38
CA ASN A 11 8.68 -10.51 11.61
C ASN A 11 9.11 -11.24 10.33
N TYR A 12 8.83 -10.68 9.15
CA TYR A 12 9.12 -11.34 7.87
C TYR A 12 10.00 -10.46 6.99
N GLU A 13 11.01 -11.08 6.37
CA GLU A 13 11.96 -10.37 5.52
C GLU A 13 11.99 -10.92 4.09
N GLY A 14 12.27 -10.03 3.13
CA GLY A 14 12.50 -10.37 1.73
C GLY A 14 11.43 -11.30 1.12
N ASP A 15 11.86 -12.49 0.73
CA ASP A 15 11.08 -13.49 -0.02
C ASP A 15 10.07 -14.27 0.83
N GLU A 16 10.05 -14.06 2.15
CA GLU A 16 9.08 -14.72 3.03
C GLU A 16 7.67 -14.15 2.86
N ILE A 17 7.57 -12.83 2.62
CA ILE A 17 6.30 -12.13 2.52
C ILE A 17 5.44 -12.64 1.35
N PRO A 18 5.96 -12.76 0.11
CA PRO A 18 5.21 -13.36 -0.99
C PRO A 18 4.68 -14.76 -0.66
N ARG A 19 5.52 -15.63 -0.09
CA ARG A 19 5.13 -17.01 0.25
C ARG A 19 4.00 -17.07 1.27
N ILE A 20 3.99 -16.16 2.23
CA ILE A 20 2.93 -16.09 3.24
C ILE A 20 1.62 -15.60 2.62
N ILE A 21 1.68 -14.62 1.73
CA ILE A 21 0.51 -14.14 0.98
C ILE A 21 -0.08 -15.29 0.14
N GLU A 22 0.78 -15.99 -0.61
CA GLU A 22 0.38 -17.14 -1.42
C GLU A 22 -0.25 -18.24 -0.56
N SER A 23 0.37 -18.58 0.57
CA SER A 23 -0.14 -19.59 1.51
C SER A 23 -1.48 -19.17 2.10
N ARG A 24 -1.66 -17.89 2.44
CA ARG A 24 -2.91 -17.35 2.99
C ARG A 24 -4.03 -17.39 1.95
N ILE A 25 -3.74 -17.09 0.68
CA ILE A 25 -4.71 -17.18 -0.40
C ILE A 25 -5.05 -18.65 -0.70
N GLY A 26 -4.04 -19.50 -0.88
CA GLY A 26 -4.20 -20.91 -1.24
C GLY A 26 -4.84 -21.78 -0.15
N GLY A 27 -4.73 -21.37 1.13
CA GLY A 27 -5.38 -22.04 2.25
C GLY A 27 -6.87 -21.73 2.40
N ASN A 28 -7.45 -20.86 1.56
CA ASN A 28 -8.83 -20.42 1.68
C ASN A 28 -9.60 -20.64 0.37
N ASP A 29 -10.87 -21.03 0.49
CA ASP A 29 -11.77 -21.10 -0.66
C ASP A 29 -12.28 -19.70 -1.02
N ILE A 30 -11.68 -19.13 -2.06
CA ILE A 30 -11.94 -17.77 -2.54
C ILE A 30 -12.87 -17.71 -3.77
N ALA A 31 -13.22 -18.86 -4.36
CA ALA A 31 -13.97 -18.90 -5.62
C ALA A 31 -15.36 -18.27 -5.47
N ASP A 32 -15.79 -17.50 -6.47
CA ASP A 32 -17.10 -16.81 -6.55
C ASP A 32 -17.42 -15.89 -5.35
N LYS A 33 -16.40 -15.49 -4.58
CA LYS A 33 -16.56 -14.66 -3.38
C LYS A 33 -15.92 -13.28 -3.58
N ILE A 34 -16.46 -12.31 -2.85
CA ILE A 34 -15.76 -11.07 -2.56
C ILE A 34 -14.81 -11.33 -1.39
N VAL A 35 -13.52 -11.17 -1.60
CA VAL A 35 -12.46 -11.49 -0.64
C VAL A 35 -11.65 -10.24 -0.32
N ARG A 36 -11.32 -10.04 0.95
CA ARG A 36 -10.38 -9.01 1.37
C ARG A 36 -9.21 -9.63 2.14
N LEU A 37 -8.00 -9.18 1.83
CA LEU A 37 -6.78 -9.54 2.55
C LEU A 37 -6.08 -8.26 2.99
N LYS A 38 -5.76 -8.16 4.28
CA LYS A 38 -4.99 -7.05 4.85
C LYS A 38 -3.56 -7.49 5.13
N VAL A 39 -2.58 -6.77 4.58
CA VAL A 39 -1.15 -6.92 4.85
C VAL A 39 -0.69 -5.67 5.57
N VAL A 40 -0.19 -5.80 6.80
CA VAL A 40 0.21 -4.68 7.66
C VAL A 40 1.70 -4.72 7.98
N ASN A 41 2.25 -3.56 8.36
CA ASN A 41 3.67 -3.39 8.70
C ASN A 41 4.60 -3.87 7.59
N LEU A 42 4.22 -3.69 6.32
CA LEU A 42 5.04 -4.13 5.20
C LEU A 42 6.27 -3.24 5.04
N PRO A 43 7.51 -3.78 5.07
CA PRO A 43 8.71 -3.01 4.77
C PRO A 43 8.63 -2.36 3.38
N ALA A 44 9.08 -1.11 3.26
CA ALA A 44 9.03 -0.38 2.00
C ALA A 44 9.85 -1.06 0.88
N SER A 45 10.94 -1.73 1.24
CA SER A 45 11.76 -2.56 0.34
C SER A 45 10.94 -3.71 -0.26
N SER A 46 10.20 -4.44 0.58
CA SER A 46 9.39 -5.59 0.17
C SER A 46 8.18 -5.20 -0.69
N TYR A 47 7.62 -4.00 -0.52
CA TYR A 47 6.51 -3.54 -1.36
C TYR A 47 6.87 -3.51 -2.85
N ARG A 48 8.09 -3.07 -3.17
CA ARG A 48 8.54 -2.93 -4.57
C ARG A 48 8.80 -4.27 -5.25
N SER A 49 9.11 -5.31 -4.47
CA SER A 49 9.40 -6.66 -4.95
C SER A 49 8.21 -7.61 -4.88
N LEU A 50 7.04 -7.15 -4.42
CA LEU A 50 5.84 -8.00 -4.37
C LEU A 50 5.42 -8.45 -5.78
N PRO A 51 5.19 -9.77 -6.00
CA PRO A 51 4.78 -10.29 -7.29
C PRO A 51 3.27 -10.07 -7.52
N LEU A 52 2.83 -8.81 -7.63
CA LEU A 52 1.42 -8.45 -7.77
C LEU A 52 0.74 -9.11 -8.98
N GLY A 53 1.50 -9.40 -10.04
CA GLY A 53 0.99 -10.13 -11.21
C GLY A 53 0.62 -11.58 -10.89
N GLU A 54 1.41 -12.26 -10.04
CA GLU A 54 1.15 -13.65 -9.63
C GLU A 54 0.01 -13.70 -8.61
N ILE A 55 0.00 -12.77 -7.66
CA ILE A 55 -1.11 -12.61 -6.70
C ILE A 55 -2.44 -12.38 -7.43
N ARG A 56 -2.44 -11.56 -8.50
CA ARG A 56 -3.63 -11.37 -9.34
C ARG A 56 -4.10 -12.67 -9.98
N LYS A 57 -3.19 -13.45 -10.59
CA LYS A 57 -3.53 -14.75 -11.19
C LYS A 57 -4.14 -15.72 -10.18
N MET A 58 -3.58 -15.79 -8.97
CA MET A 58 -4.09 -16.65 -7.90
C MET A 58 -5.50 -16.25 -7.43
N THR A 59 -5.88 -14.99 -7.64
CA THR A 59 -7.14 -14.42 -7.15
C THR A 59 -8.18 -14.25 -8.26
N GLU A 60 -7.89 -14.70 -9.49
CA GLU A 60 -8.79 -14.61 -10.66
C GLU A 60 -10.11 -15.37 -10.47
N SER A 61 -10.12 -16.41 -9.64
CA SER A 61 -11.35 -17.18 -9.35
C SER A 61 -12.31 -16.47 -8.40
N ALA A 62 -11.86 -15.41 -7.71
CA ALA A 62 -12.73 -14.62 -6.85
C ALA A 62 -13.59 -13.66 -7.67
N LEU A 63 -14.81 -13.39 -7.20
CA LEU A 63 -15.68 -12.38 -7.81
C LEU A 63 -15.05 -10.97 -7.72
N TYR A 64 -14.37 -10.71 -6.61
CA TYR A 64 -13.55 -9.51 -6.40
C TYR A 64 -12.54 -9.77 -5.28
N PHE A 65 -11.31 -9.32 -5.46
CA PHE A 65 -10.25 -9.46 -4.46
C PHE A 65 -9.67 -8.09 -4.08
N ASP A 66 -9.85 -7.70 -2.82
CA ASP A 66 -9.36 -6.45 -2.23
C ASP A 66 -8.09 -6.71 -1.41
N LEU A 67 -6.92 -6.47 -2.03
CA LEU A 67 -5.64 -6.54 -1.35
C LEU A 67 -5.28 -5.17 -0.75
N LYS A 68 -5.39 -5.04 0.57
CA LYS A 68 -5.02 -3.82 1.30
C LYS A 68 -3.63 -3.96 1.90
N ILE A 69 -2.72 -3.08 1.45
CA ILE A 69 -1.33 -3.07 1.92
C ILE A 69 -1.07 -1.80 2.72
N GLU A 70 -0.72 -1.97 3.99
CA GLU A 70 -0.22 -0.92 4.88
C GLU A 70 1.30 -1.03 5.01
N ARG A 71 2.00 -0.02 4.51
CA ARG A 71 3.47 0.04 4.47
C ARG A 71 4.01 0.74 5.72
N ILE A 72 5.17 0.29 6.20
CA ILE A 72 5.97 1.07 7.15
C ILE A 72 6.52 2.27 6.36
N VAL A 73 6.02 3.46 6.68
CA VAL A 73 6.57 4.71 6.16
C VAL A 73 7.74 5.06 7.06
N GLU A 74 8.97 4.76 6.63
CA GLU A 74 10.14 5.38 7.24
C GLU A 74 9.98 6.89 7.11
N SER A 75 10.12 7.58 8.25
CA SER A 75 10.07 9.03 8.40
C SER A 75 11.13 9.72 7.53
N GLY A 76 10.90 9.80 6.22
CA GLY A 76 11.89 10.34 5.29
C GLY A 76 11.60 10.18 3.80
N ILE A 77 10.70 9.28 3.38
CA ILE A 77 10.42 9.09 1.95
C ILE A 77 8.92 9.11 1.70
N THR A 78 8.43 10.27 1.24
CA THR A 78 7.13 10.48 0.60
C THR A 78 6.96 9.53 -0.59
N GLY A 79 6.50 8.31 -0.32
CA GLY A 79 6.01 7.37 -1.32
C GLY A 79 4.58 7.77 -1.71
N ALA A 80 4.43 8.27 -2.93
CA ALA A 80 3.15 8.49 -3.58
C ALA A 80 2.25 7.25 -3.48
N GLU A 81 0.94 7.47 -3.27
CA GLU A 81 -0.23 6.64 -3.67
C GLU A 81 -1.47 6.78 -2.78
N THR A 82 -1.55 7.83 -1.97
CA THR A 82 -2.86 8.44 -1.73
C THR A 82 -2.72 9.91 -2.05
N ALA A 83 -3.66 10.47 -2.82
CA ALA A 83 -3.87 11.90 -2.84
C ALA A 83 -4.27 12.31 -1.42
N ALA A 84 -3.29 12.42 -0.53
CA ALA A 84 -3.48 12.78 0.84
C ALA A 84 -3.98 14.22 0.83
N ILE A 85 -5.25 14.40 1.23
CA ILE A 85 -5.81 15.71 1.57
C ILE A 85 -4.83 16.34 2.55
N GLY A 86 -4.09 17.37 2.10
CA GLY A 86 -2.96 17.94 2.83
C GLY A 86 -1.71 18.17 1.97
N LYS A 87 -1.50 17.37 0.92
CA LYS A 87 -0.37 17.55 0.00
C LYS A 87 -0.52 18.83 -0.81
N LEU A 88 -1.71 19.08 -1.35
CA LEU A 88 -2.00 20.31 -2.10
C LEU A 88 -1.88 21.58 -1.25
N SER A 89 -2.37 21.56 -0.01
CA SER A 89 -2.25 22.71 0.89
C SER A 89 -0.80 22.99 1.28
N ARG A 90 0.02 21.94 1.47
CA ARG A 90 1.44 22.10 1.76
C ARG A 90 2.20 22.60 0.54
N GLU A 91 1.96 22.03 -0.64
CA GLU A 91 2.53 22.50 -1.91
C GLU A 91 2.17 23.97 -2.20
N PHE A 92 0.93 24.38 -1.88
CA PHE A 92 0.48 25.75 -2.04
C PHE A 92 1.18 26.72 -1.08
N SER A 93 1.32 26.36 0.20
CA SER A 93 2.08 27.16 1.16
C SER A 93 3.55 27.29 0.75
N ASP A 94 4.20 26.19 0.36
CA ASP A 94 5.59 26.18 -0.10
C ASP A 94 5.77 27.03 -1.37
N TYR A 95 4.78 27.03 -2.26
CA TYR A 95 4.76 27.90 -3.44
C TYR A 95 4.70 29.38 -3.06
N LEU A 96 3.81 29.76 -2.13
CA LEU A 96 3.69 31.14 -1.66
C LEU A 96 4.96 31.63 -0.96
N GLU A 97 5.61 30.79 -0.15
CA GLU A 97 6.88 31.15 0.50
C GLU A 97 8.03 31.36 -0.50
N ARG A 98 8.03 30.60 -1.61
CA ARG A 98 9.02 30.76 -2.68
C ARG A 98 8.77 31.99 -3.55
N GLN A 99 7.53 32.45 -3.62
CA GLN A 99 7.19 33.73 -4.22
C GLN A 99 7.57 34.85 -3.25
N LYS A 100 8.86 35.21 -3.21
CA LYS A 100 9.28 36.50 -2.65
C LYS A 100 8.47 37.58 -3.37
N VAL A 101 7.53 38.20 -2.67
CA VAL A 101 6.73 39.31 -3.16
C VAL A 101 7.69 40.43 -3.54
N ARG A 102 8.02 40.54 -4.84
CA ARG A 102 8.71 41.70 -5.38
C ARG A 102 7.70 42.85 -5.37
N GLY A 103 7.85 43.77 -4.42
CA GLY A 103 7.17 45.07 -4.45
C GLY A 103 6.13 45.30 -3.35
N ALA A 104 6.36 44.84 -2.12
CA ALA A 104 5.65 45.35 -0.95
C ALA A 104 6.60 46.16 -0.04
N ASP A 105 7.35 47.09 -0.64
CA ASP A 105 7.87 48.26 0.08
C ASP A 105 7.03 49.47 -0.33
N LYS A 106 6.63 50.23 0.69
CA LYS A 106 5.78 51.43 0.63
C LYS A 106 6.35 52.55 -0.23
#